data_AF-A0A1H9FN45-F1
#
_entry.id   AF-A0A1H9FN45-F1
#
_cell.length_a   1.000
_cell.length_b   1.000
_cell.length_c   1.000
_cell.angle_alpha   90.00
_cell.angle_beta   90.00
_cell.angle_gamma   90.00
#
_symmetry.space_group_name_H-M   'P 1'
#
loop_
_entity.id
_entity.type
_entity.pdbx_description
1 polymer ?
#
loop_
_entity_poly.entity_id
_entity_poly.type
_entity_poly.pdbx_seq_one_letter_code
_entity_poly.pdbx_strand_id
1 'polypeptide(L)'
;MRGDVVISPSGEEIVLVDVGRRVLHDDPVIRVWEVTLEPGETHPWHLHHNPYVVLSIEGSEGRMDWLDGSGPRFISEHRGGFVYRPVSPVHRLTNIGTTFYRNRLVELKDLGENLPEPLDVRPDDVGVRTVTDVTLDLEGPHVLAALDGEDVRLHPGGPCRLDGEWFVVELAYLAR
;
A
#
# COMPACT_ATOMS: atom_id res chain seq x y z
N MET A 1 0.39 13.56 8.08
CA MET A 1 0.87 13.98 6.75
C MET A 1 2.35 14.34 6.79
N ARG A 2 3.03 14.33 5.64
CA ARG A 2 4.43 14.78 5.56
C ARG A 2 4.57 16.16 6.20
N GLY A 3 5.60 16.32 7.03
CA GLY A 3 5.87 17.57 7.74
C GLY A 3 5.23 17.65 9.12
N ASP A 4 4.30 16.75 9.46
CA ASP A 4 3.78 16.65 10.82
C ASP A 4 4.93 16.30 11.78
N VAL A 5 4.93 16.95 12.94
CA VAL A 5 5.92 16.70 14.00
C VAL A 5 5.27 15.87 15.08
N VAL A 6 5.89 14.74 15.41
CA VAL A 6 5.52 13.89 16.56
C VAL A 6 6.67 13.82 17.55
N ILE A 7 6.34 13.59 18.83
CA ILE A 7 7.35 13.45 19.89
C ILE A 7 7.55 11.96 20.16
N SER A 8 8.79 11.48 20.05
CA SER A 8 9.15 10.11 20.39
C SER A 8 9.05 9.88 21.91
N PRO A 9 9.02 8.62 22.38
CA PRO A 9 9.09 8.31 23.81
C PRO A 9 10.34 8.87 24.52
N SER A 10 11.43 9.12 23.79
CA SER A 10 12.65 9.74 24.33
C SER A 10 12.62 11.28 24.31
N GLY A 11 11.53 11.90 23.85
CA GLY A 11 11.38 13.35 23.76
C GLY A 11 11.97 13.97 22.48
N GLU A 12 12.31 13.15 21.48
CA GLU A 12 12.83 13.63 20.20
C GLU A 12 11.69 14.13 19.30
N GLU A 13 11.87 15.29 18.68
CA GLU A 13 10.98 15.77 17.62
C GLU A 13 11.27 15.03 16.31
N ILE A 14 10.27 14.35 15.78
CA ILE A 14 10.36 13.59 14.53
C ILE A 14 9.42 14.23 13.52
N VAL A 15 10.00 14.65 12.40
CA VAL A 15 9.25 15.09 11.22
C VAL A 15 8.87 13.87 10.39
N LEU A 16 7.57 13.64 10.22
CA LEU A 16 7.06 12.53 9.44
C LEU A 16 7.25 12.75 7.93
N VAL A 17 7.57 11.67 7.21
CA VAL A 17 7.62 11.64 5.75
C VAL A 17 6.33 11.09 5.15
N ASP A 18 6.23 11.09 3.82
CA ASP A 18 5.12 10.45 3.12
C ASP A 18 5.12 8.92 3.28
N VAL A 19 3.97 8.30 3.03
CA VAL A 19 3.81 6.84 3.08
C VAL A 19 4.69 6.11 2.07
N GLY A 20 4.92 6.70 0.89
CA GLY A 20 5.84 6.15 -0.12
C GLY A 20 6.81 7.18 -0.68
N ARG A 21 7.61 6.74 -1.65
CA ARG A 21 8.63 7.57 -2.31
C ARG A 21 8.03 8.41 -3.45
N ARG A 22 6.98 7.90 -4.10
CA ARG A 22 6.31 8.55 -5.22
C ARG A 22 4.84 8.20 -5.26
N VAL A 23 4.01 9.16 -5.64
CA VAL A 23 2.60 8.94 -5.96
C VAL A 23 2.49 8.53 -7.43
N LEU A 24 1.84 7.40 -7.70
CA LEU A 24 1.55 6.93 -9.06
C LEU A 24 0.13 7.30 -9.49
N HIS A 25 -0.78 7.35 -8.52
CA HIS A 25 -2.19 7.70 -8.74
C HIS A 25 -2.73 8.33 -7.46
N ASP A 26 -3.51 9.41 -7.57
CA ASP A 26 -4.24 10.02 -6.45
C ASP A 26 -5.53 10.63 -6.99
N ASP A 27 -6.66 10.09 -6.55
CA ASP A 27 -7.99 10.59 -6.84
C ASP A 27 -8.81 10.64 -5.54
N PRO A 28 -10.08 11.08 -5.54
CA PRO A 28 -10.87 11.15 -4.31
C PRO A 28 -11.04 9.82 -3.56
N VAL A 29 -10.99 8.66 -4.25
CA VAL A 29 -11.30 7.32 -3.71
C VAL A 29 -10.03 6.61 -3.22
N ILE A 30 -8.94 6.68 -4.00
CA ILE A 30 -7.70 5.95 -3.70
C ILE A 30 -6.46 6.83 -3.88
N ARG A 31 -5.39 6.45 -3.18
CA ARG A 31 -4.02 6.92 -3.45
C ARG A 31 -3.11 5.72 -3.59
N VAL A 32 -2.28 5.68 -4.64
CA VAL A 32 -1.31 4.60 -4.85
C VAL A 32 0.11 5.15 -4.80
N TRP A 33 0.87 4.60 -3.86
CA TRP A 33 2.27 4.90 -3.67
C TRP A 33 3.16 3.84 -4.30
N GLU A 34 4.32 4.26 -4.79
CA GLU A 34 5.49 3.42 -4.94
C GLU A 34 6.33 3.48 -3.66
N VAL A 35 6.61 2.32 -3.09
CA VAL A 35 7.61 2.16 -2.03
C VAL A 35 8.75 1.33 -2.58
N THR A 36 9.97 1.85 -2.49
CA THR A 36 11.20 1.20 -2.92
C THR A 36 12.25 1.32 -1.83
N LEU A 37 13.00 0.24 -1.58
CA LEU A 37 14.12 0.23 -0.64
C LEU A 37 15.27 -0.63 -1.17
N GLU A 38 16.46 -0.06 -1.24
CA GLU A 38 17.70 -0.82 -1.43
C GLU A 38 17.98 -1.74 -0.23
N PRO A 39 18.78 -2.81 -0.37
CA PRO A 39 19.24 -3.60 0.78
C PRO A 39 19.87 -2.72 1.86
N GLY A 40 19.34 -2.80 3.09
CA GLY A 40 19.75 -1.99 4.23
C GLY A 40 19.12 -0.59 4.31
N GLU A 41 18.34 -0.17 3.31
CA GLU A 41 17.67 1.13 3.33
C GLU A 41 16.45 1.13 4.26
N THR A 42 16.24 2.26 4.93
CA THR A 42 15.08 2.50 5.80
C THR A 42 14.18 3.58 5.19
N HIS A 43 12.90 3.27 5.00
CA HIS A 43 11.85 4.27 4.81
C HIS A 43 11.57 4.95 6.16
N PRO A 44 11.75 6.29 6.28
CA PRO A 44 11.65 6.98 7.56
C PRO A 44 10.25 6.91 8.21
N TRP A 45 10.14 7.49 9.40
CA TRP A 45 8.91 7.53 10.18
C TRP A 45 7.75 8.16 9.39
N HIS A 46 6.67 7.42 9.27
CA HIS A 46 5.46 7.85 8.56
C HIS A 46 4.20 7.28 9.24
N LEU A 47 3.04 7.83 8.88
CA LEU A 47 1.74 7.49 9.47
C LEU A 47 0.75 7.17 8.35
N HIS A 48 -0.03 6.10 8.54
CA HIS A 48 -1.09 5.72 7.61
C HIS A 48 -2.43 6.17 8.17
N HIS A 49 -3.06 7.14 7.51
CA HIS A 49 -4.40 7.62 7.87
C HIS A 49 -5.52 6.80 7.21
N ASN A 50 -5.15 5.98 6.24
CA ASN A 50 -6.05 5.14 5.47
C ASN A 50 -5.73 3.67 5.71
N PRO A 51 -6.74 2.78 5.76
CA PRO A 51 -6.51 1.37 5.50
C PRO A 51 -5.91 1.18 4.10
N TYR A 52 -5.08 0.16 3.93
CA TYR A 52 -4.33 -0.01 2.68
C TYR A 52 -4.09 -1.46 2.29
N VAL A 53 -3.78 -1.65 1.01
CA VAL A 53 -3.32 -2.91 0.44
C VAL A 53 -1.90 -2.73 -0.06
N VAL A 54 -0.99 -3.59 0.39
CA VAL A 54 0.36 -3.71 -0.17
C VAL A 54 0.32 -4.76 -1.27
N LEU A 55 0.79 -4.40 -2.46
CA LEU A 55 0.96 -5.27 -3.62
C LEU A 55 2.46 -5.43 -3.88
N SER A 56 3.01 -6.60 -3.59
CA SER A 56 4.45 -6.86 -3.65
C SER A 56 4.90 -7.12 -5.09
N ILE A 57 5.76 -6.24 -5.60
CA ILE A 57 6.29 -6.30 -6.97
C ILE A 57 7.64 -7.03 -6.98
N GLU A 58 8.53 -6.64 -6.07
CA GLU A 58 9.82 -7.28 -5.81
C GLU A 58 9.93 -7.52 -4.30
N GLY A 59 10.03 -8.81 -3.94
CA GLY A 59 10.04 -9.24 -2.55
C GLY A 59 11.41 -9.09 -1.89
N SER A 60 11.39 -8.74 -0.60
CA SER A 60 12.55 -8.82 0.29
C SER A 60 12.07 -9.06 1.73
N GLU A 61 13.01 -9.35 2.62
CA GLU A 61 12.78 -9.37 4.05
C GLU A 61 12.77 -7.94 4.61
N GLY A 62 11.75 -7.62 5.39
CA GLY A 62 11.58 -6.29 5.98
C GLY A 62 11.44 -6.36 7.49
N ARG A 63 11.91 -5.31 8.15
CA ARG A 63 11.71 -5.06 9.58
C ARG A 63 10.98 -3.74 9.77
N MET A 64 9.86 -3.79 10.44
CA MET A 64 9.09 -2.61 10.82
C MET A 64 9.28 -2.33 12.31
N ASP A 65 9.78 -1.14 12.62
CA ASP A 65 9.86 -0.64 13.99
C ASP A 65 8.73 0.36 14.24
N TRP A 66 8.14 0.30 15.43
CA TRP A 66 7.11 1.22 15.89
C TRP A 66 7.73 2.38 16.67
N LEU A 67 7.15 3.58 16.53
CA LEU A 67 7.71 4.74 17.19
C LEU A 67 7.62 4.65 18.73
N ASP A 68 6.61 3.94 19.24
CA ASP A 68 6.41 3.73 20.68
C ASP A 68 7.43 2.78 21.32
N GLY A 69 8.31 2.17 20.52
CA GLY A 69 9.34 1.23 20.98
C GLY A 69 8.84 -0.18 21.26
N SER A 70 7.58 -0.50 20.92
CA SER A 70 7.06 -1.86 20.97
C SER A 70 7.82 -2.81 20.02
N GLY A 71 7.68 -4.12 20.24
CA GLY A 71 8.44 -5.14 19.51
C GLY A 71 8.26 -5.04 17.99
N PRO A 72 9.34 -5.22 17.20
CA PRO A 72 9.27 -5.04 15.75
C PRO A 72 8.41 -6.12 15.10
N ARG A 73 7.83 -5.77 13.95
CA ARG A 73 7.17 -6.72 13.05
C ARG A 73 8.11 -7.07 11.90
N PHE A 74 8.28 -8.36 11.64
CA PHE A 74 9.01 -8.85 10.48
C PHE A 74 8.04 -9.15 9.34
N ILE A 75 8.42 -8.78 8.13
CA ILE A 75 7.66 -9.04 6.90
C ILE A 75 8.53 -9.83 5.93
N SER A 76 7.90 -10.75 5.21
CA SER A 76 8.51 -11.50 4.12
C SER A 76 7.54 -11.42 2.95
N GLU A 77 7.94 -10.65 1.93
CA GLU A 77 7.14 -10.41 0.74
C GLU A 77 7.73 -11.19 -0.44
N HIS A 78 6.87 -11.54 -1.39
CA HIS A 78 7.23 -12.20 -2.63
C HIS A 78 6.48 -11.54 -3.79
N ARG A 79 7.04 -11.59 -5.00
CA ARG A 79 6.39 -11.05 -6.20
C ARG A 79 4.99 -11.64 -6.37
N GLY A 80 4.01 -10.79 -6.65
CA GLY A 80 2.60 -11.20 -6.79
C GLY A 80 1.89 -11.44 -5.45
N GLY A 81 2.62 -11.38 -4.33
CA GLY A 81 2.04 -11.40 -2.99
C GLY A 81 1.31 -10.09 -2.70
N PHE A 82 0.32 -10.16 -1.82
CA PHE A 82 -0.40 -8.99 -1.37
C PHE A 82 -0.77 -9.12 0.09
N VAL A 83 -1.01 -7.99 0.74
CA VAL A 83 -1.53 -7.99 2.09
C VAL A 83 -2.35 -6.75 2.42
N TYR A 84 -3.51 -6.98 3.03
CA TYR A 84 -4.34 -5.94 3.59
C TYR A 84 -3.84 -5.52 4.99
N ARG A 85 -3.94 -4.22 5.28
CA ARG A 85 -3.63 -3.62 6.58
C ARG A 85 -4.69 -2.59 6.98
N PRO A 86 -5.14 -2.61 8.24
CA PRO A 86 -5.85 -1.46 8.79
C PRO A 86 -4.90 -0.26 8.86
N VAL A 87 -5.43 0.89 9.32
CA VAL A 87 -4.58 2.01 9.73
C VAL A 87 -3.51 1.54 10.71
N SER A 88 -2.32 2.10 10.61
CA SER A 88 -1.18 1.70 11.43
C SER A 88 -0.56 2.91 12.12
N PRO A 89 -0.11 2.76 13.38
CA PRO A 89 0.56 3.83 14.09
C PRO A 89 1.88 4.21 13.41
N VAL A 90 2.50 5.30 13.89
CA VAL A 90 3.76 5.80 13.34
C VAL A 90 4.82 4.69 13.36
N HIS A 91 5.39 4.42 12.19
CA HIS A 91 6.39 3.37 12.02
C HIS A 91 7.39 3.72 10.93
N ARG A 92 8.48 2.95 10.89
CA ARG A 92 9.47 2.96 9.81
C ARG A 92 9.68 1.54 9.30
N LEU A 93 10.09 1.40 8.05
CA LEU A 93 10.34 0.10 7.43
C LEU A 93 11.78 0.02 6.92
N THR A 94 12.51 -1.00 7.34
CA THR A 94 13.87 -1.28 6.87
C THR A 94 13.86 -2.52 5.99
N ASN A 95 14.45 -2.44 4.80
CA ASN A 95 14.78 -3.63 4.02
C ASN A 95 16.00 -4.31 4.65
N ILE A 96 15.79 -5.43 5.34
CA ILE A 96 16.85 -6.19 6.00
C ILE A 96 17.35 -7.36 5.16
N GLY A 97 16.71 -7.60 4.01
CA GLY A 97 17.13 -8.61 3.06
C GLY A 97 18.31 -8.16 2.19
N THR A 98 18.60 -8.98 1.19
CA THR A 98 19.74 -8.78 0.28
C THR A 98 19.33 -8.38 -1.14
N THR A 99 18.02 -8.23 -1.39
CA THR A 99 17.44 -7.86 -2.68
C THR A 99 16.72 -6.53 -2.60
N PHE A 100 16.54 -5.90 -3.76
CA PHE A 100 15.72 -4.70 -3.88
C PHE A 100 14.27 -5.00 -3.46
N TYR A 101 13.68 -4.10 -2.68
CA TYR A 101 12.30 -4.18 -2.24
C TYR A 101 11.46 -3.17 -3.03
N ARG A 102 10.35 -3.63 -3.62
CA ARG A 102 9.40 -2.76 -4.33
C ARG A 102 7.97 -3.23 -4.13
N ASN A 103 7.11 -2.30 -3.76
CA ASN A 103 5.67 -2.54 -3.72
C ASN A 103 4.86 -1.40 -4.36
N ARG A 104 3.57 -1.66 -4.51
CA ARG A 104 2.53 -0.64 -4.68
C ARG A 104 1.65 -0.66 -3.45
N LEU A 105 1.54 0.48 -2.78
CA LEU A 105 0.66 0.62 -1.61
C LEU A 105 -0.57 1.42 -2.01
N VAL A 106 -1.72 0.75 -1.99
CA VAL A 106 -3.03 1.32 -2.33
C VAL A 106 -3.72 1.74 -1.04
N GLU A 107 -3.76 3.05 -0.75
CA GLU A 107 -4.57 3.64 0.31
C GLU A 107 -6.04 3.77 -0.13
N LEU A 108 -6.96 3.36 0.75
CA LEU A 108 -8.41 3.44 0.56
C LEU A 108 -8.95 4.66 1.30
N LYS A 109 -9.09 5.79 0.59
CA LYS A 109 -9.38 7.10 1.20
C LYS A 109 -10.79 7.18 1.76
N ASP A 110 -11.74 6.52 1.09
CA ASP A 110 -13.15 6.43 1.51
C ASP A 110 -13.37 5.66 2.81
N LEU A 111 -12.37 4.88 3.26
CA LEU A 111 -12.38 4.15 4.53
C LEU A 111 -11.46 4.81 5.57
N GLY A 112 -10.85 5.94 5.25
CA GLY A 112 -9.84 6.61 6.07
C GLY A 112 -10.05 8.12 6.10
N GLU A 113 -9.19 8.85 5.41
CA GLU A 113 -9.09 10.32 5.46
C GLU A 113 -10.37 11.06 5.04
N ASN A 114 -11.27 10.41 4.29
CA ASN A 114 -12.57 10.98 3.91
C ASN A 114 -13.66 10.80 4.99
N LEU A 115 -13.36 10.11 6.09
CA LEU A 115 -14.27 9.86 7.20
C LEU A 115 -13.80 10.56 8.49
N PRO A 116 -14.71 10.88 9.42
CA PRO A 116 -14.32 11.38 10.75
C PRO A 116 -13.46 10.37 11.54
N GLU A 117 -13.73 9.07 11.35
CA GLU A 117 -12.97 7.97 11.92
C GLU A 117 -12.76 6.89 10.85
N PRO A 118 -11.56 6.28 10.76
CA PRO A 118 -11.29 5.24 9.78
C PRO A 118 -12.10 3.98 10.09
N LEU A 119 -12.50 3.27 9.04
CA LEU A 119 -13.17 1.98 9.11
C LEU A 119 -12.19 0.86 8.79
N ASP A 120 -12.30 -0.26 9.50
CA ASP A 120 -11.58 -1.47 9.12
C ASP A 120 -12.15 -2.05 7.82
N VAL A 121 -11.26 -2.44 6.90
CA VAL A 121 -11.62 -3.25 5.74
C VAL A 121 -11.95 -4.65 6.22
N ARG A 122 -13.13 -5.12 5.82
CA ARG A 122 -13.63 -6.47 6.07
C ARG A 122 -13.09 -7.43 5.00
N PRO A 123 -13.06 -8.75 5.27
CA PRO A 123 -12.59 -9.74 4.29
C PRO A 123 -13.25 -9.63 2.91
N ASP A 124 -14.52 -9.23 2.85
CA ASP A 124 -15.30 -9.12 1.60
C ASP A 124 -15.33 -7.71 1.00
N ASP A 125 -14.56 -6.76 1.56
CA ASP A 125 -14.51 -5.38 1.06
C ASP A 125 -13.54 -5.23 -0.10
N VAL A 126 -12.44 -6.00 -0.08
CA VAL A 126 -11.36 -5.90 -1.07
C VAL A 126 -10.87 -7.27 -1.48
N GLY A 127 -10.99 -7.60 -2.77
CA GLY A 127 -10.43 -8.80 -3.37
C GLY A 127 -9.13 -8.48 -4.09
N VAL A 128 -8.14 -9.38 -4.06
CA VAL A 128 -6.91 -9.21 -4.84
C VAL A 128 -6.58 -10.51 -5.55
N ARG A 129 -6.25 -10.41 -6.84
CA ARG A 129 -5.69 -11.51 -7.63
C ARG A 129 -4.64 -11.00 -8.60
N THR A 130 -3.73 -11.88 -9.01
CA THR A 130 -2.83 -11.62 -10.13
C THR A 130 -3.36 -12.27 -11.41
N VAL A 131 -3.10 -11.64 -12.54
CA VAL A 131 -3.47 -12.15 -13.88
C VAL A 131 -2.35 -11.88 -14.87
N THR A 132 -2.33 -12.64 -15.98
CA THR A 132 -1.34 -12.49 -17.05
C THR A 132 -2.04 -12.58 -18.41
N ASP A 133 -1.75 -11.63 -19.31
CA ASP A 133 -2.21 -11.63 -20.71
C ASP A 133 -3.69 -12.00 -20.89
N VAL A 134 -4.58 -11.22 -20.26
CA VAL A 134 -6.00 -11.56 -20.11
C VAL A 134 -6.93 -10.46 -20.59
N THR A 135 -8.09 -10.86 -21.10
CA THR A 135 -9.27 -9.99 -21.23
C THR A 135 -10.26 -10.34 -20.14
N LEU A 136 -10.68 -9.33 -19.36
CA LEU A 136 -11.63 -9.47 -18.27
C LEU A 136 -12.85 -8.62 -18.56
N ASP A 137 -13.98 -8.98 -17.96
CA ASP A 137 -15.14 -8.11 -17.78
C ASP A 137 -15.34 -7.93 -16.27
N LEU A 138 -15.00 -6.74 -15.77
CA LEU A 138 -14.89 -6.48 -14.33
C LEU A 138 -16.23 -6.02 -13.75
N GLU A 139 -16.69 -6.64 -12.68
CA GLU A 139 -17.88 -6.20 -11.96
C GLU A 139 -17.53 -5.07 -11.00
N GLY A 140 -17.92 -3.83 -11.34
CA GLY A 140 -17.69 -2.66 -10.49
C GLY A 140 -16.23 -2.18 -10.41
N PRO A 141 -15.93 -1.27 -9.47
CA PRO A 141 -14.65 -0.58 -9.42
C PRO A 141 -13.48 -1.48 -9.02
N HIS A 142 -12.36 -1.34 -9.72
CA HIS A 142 -11.13 -2.09 -9.49
C HIS A 142 -9.90 -1.18 -9.58
N VAL A 143 -8.88 -1.42 -8.75
CA VAL A 143 -7.53 -0.92 -9.01
C VAL A 143 -6.79 -1.93 -9.87
N LEU A 144 -6.27 -1.48 -11.00
CA LEU A 144 -5.41 -2.26 -11.88
C LEU A 144 -4.00 -1.74 -11.74
N ALA A 145 -3.06 -2.60 -11.36
CA ALA A 145 -1.66 -2.22 -11.17
C ALA A 145 -0.72 -3.23 -11.85
N ALA A 146 0.03 -2.76 -12.84
CA ALA A 146 1.00 -3.59 -13.56
C ALA A 146 2.17 -3.98 -12.64
N LEU A 147 2.64 -5.23 -12.75
CA LEU A 147 3.83 -5.68 -12.01
C LEU A 147 5.13 -5.16 -12.64
N ASP A 148 5.20 -5.10 -13.97
CA ASP A 148 6.42 -4.76 -14.71
C ASP A 148 6.45 -3.32 -15.24
N GLY A 149 5.68 -2.42 -14.61
CA GLY A 149 5.56 -1.05 -15.07
C GLY A 149 5.10 -0.07 -14.00
N GLU A 150 4.70 1.10 -14.47
CA GLU A 150 4.14 2.17 -13.63
C GLU A 150 2.63 2.35 -13.83
N ASP A 151 2.02 1.60 -14.74
CA ASP A 151 0.59 1.71 -15.02
C ASP A 151 -0.21 1.25 -13.79
N VAL A 152 -0.87 2.22 -13.18
CA VAL A 152 -1.78 2.05 -12.07
C VAL A 152 -2.99 2.95 -12.34
N ARG A 153 -4.19 2.39 -12.22
CA ARG A 153 -5.43 3.14 -12.46
C ARG A 153 -6.61 2.56 -11.71
N LEU A 154 -7.55 3.44 -11.35
CA LEU A 154 -8.89 3.06 -10.98
C LEU A 154 -9.72 2.80 -12.24
N HIS A 155 -10.30 1.61 -12.35
CA HIS A 155 -11.18 1.19 -13.43
C HIS A 155 -12.61 1.07 -12.90
N PRO A 156 -13.63 1.70 -13.53
CA PRO A 156 -15.00 1.71 -12.98
C PRO A 156 -15.74 0.38 -13.09
N GLY A 157 -15.23 -0.55 -13.88
CA GLY A 157 -15.87 -1.82 -14.23
C GLY A 157 -16.09 -1.94 -15.74
N GLY A 158 -16.45 -3.13 -16.22
CA GLY A 158 -16.61 -3.45 -17.63
C GLY A 158 -15.38 -4.10 -18.28
N PRO A 159 -15.37 -4.23 -19.63
CA PRO A 159 -14.36 -4.98 -20.34
C PRO A 159 -13.01 -4.26 -20.36
N CYS A 160 -11.94 -4.99 -20.06
CA CYS A 160 -10.57 -4.51 -20.17
C CYS A 160 -9.61 -5.60 -20.67
N ARG A 161 -8.57 -5.20 -21.40
CA ARG A 161 -7.44 -6.05 -21.77
C ARG A 161 -6.21 -5.65 -20.96
N LEU A 162 -5.53 -6.65 -20.40
CA LEU A 162 -4.32 -6.50 -19.61
C LEU A 162 -3.22 -7.37 -20.22
N ASP A 163 -2.23 -6.73 -20.84
CA ASP A 163 -1.05 -7.39 -21.39
C ASP A 163 0.08 -7.37 -20.34
N GLY A 164 0.80 -8.49 -20.16
CA GLY A 164 1.76 -8.70 -19.08
C GLY A 164 1.12 -9.11 -17.75
N GLU A 165 1.87 -9.01 -16.65
CA GLU A 165 1.40 -9.37 -15.30
C GLU A 165 0.77 -8.18 -14.57
N TRP A 166 -0.40 -8.40 -13.97
CA TRP A 166 -1.16 -7.37 -13.27
C TRP A 166 -1.71 -7.85 -11.94
N PHE A 167 -1.74 -6.95 -10.96
CA PHE A 167 -2.68 -7.03 -9.85
C PHE A 167 -4.03 -6.47 -10.29
N VAL A 168 -5.09 -7.20 -9.95
CA VAL A 168 -6.48 -6.78 -10.09
C VAL A 168 -7.08 -6.76 -8.69
N VAL A 169 -7.28 -5.55 -8.17
CA VAL A 169 -7.80 -5.27 -6.83
C VAL A 169 -9.25 -4.86 -6.96
N GLU A 170 -10.17 -5.71 -6.56
CA GLU A 170 -11.60 -5.42 -6.51
C GLU A 170 -11.91 -4.54 -5.29
N LEU A 171 -12.63 -3.43 -5.50
CA LEU A 171 -13.08 -2.54 -4.44
C LEU A 171 -14.57 -2.79 -4.15
N ALA A 172 -14.90 -4.01 -3.72
CA ALA A 172 -16.28 -4.48 -3.52
C ALA A 172 -17.09 -3.60 -2.56
N TYR A 173 -16.43 -2.91 -1.61
CA TYR A 173 -17.11 -1.98 -0.71
C TYR A 173 -17.76 -0.78 -1.42
N LEU A 174 -17.32 -0.41 -2.63
CA LEU A 174 -17.89 0.69 -3.42
C LEU A 174 -19.17 0.30 -4.18
N ALA A 175 -19.47 -0.99 -4.27
CA ALA A 175 -20.66 -1.50 -4.96
C ALA A 175 -21.86 -1.73 -4.02
N ARG A 176 -21.73 -1.35 -2.73
CA ARG A 176 -22.73 -1.59 -1.69
C ARG A 176 -23.72 -0.45 -1.51
#